data_AF-A0A081CSE8-F1
#
_entry.id   AF-A0A081CSE8-F1
#
_cell.length_a   1.000
_cell.length_b   1.000
_cell.length_c   1.000
_cell.angle_alpha   90.00
_cell.angle_beta   90.00
_cell.angle_gamma   90.00
#
_symmetry.space_group_name_H-M   'P 1'
#
loop_
_entity.id
_entity.type
_entity.pdbx_description
1 polymer ?
#
loop_
_entity_poly.entity_id
_entity_poly.type
_entity_poly.pdbx_seq_one_letter_code
_entity_poly.pdbx_strand_id
1 'polypeptide(L)'
;MRQFPGIRGIEILSRVDWTGFLPWERAHHMQRNRVMFDSQAALTAALQSPARIAMREDFKTFPPFEGGNSHFPMATKIVAPKDA
;
A
#
# COMPACT_ATOMS: atom_id res chain seq x y z
N MET A 1 10.83 -7.37 -3.77
CA MET A 1 9.96 -6.66 -4.73
C MET A 1 10.05 -7.16 -6.18
N ARG A 2 11.25 -7.29 -6.79
CA ARG A 2 11.41 -7.76 -8.20
C ARG A 2 10.76 -9.10 -8.54
N GLN A 3 10.56 -9.97 -7.54
CA GLN A 3 9.97 -11.30 -7.68
C GLN A 3 8.43 -11.30 -7.63
N PHE A 4 7.79 -10.18 -7.31
CA PHE A 4 6.33 -10.10 -7.31
C PHE A 4 5.81 -10.06 -8.76
N PRO A 5 4.80 -10.88 -9.09
CA PRO A 5 4.22 -10.85 -10.42
C PRO A 5 3.37 -9.60 -10.62
N GLY A 6 3.40 -9.04 -11.83
CA GLY A 6 2.42 -8.04 -12.27
C GLY A 6 2.50 -6.65 -11.63
N ILE A 7 3.55 -6.35 -10.86
CA ILE A 7 3.79 -4.98 -10.37
C ILE A 7 4.17 -4.10 -11.57
N ARG A 8 3.38 -3.05 -11.81
CA ARG A 8 3.69 -2.00 -12.79
C ARG A 8 4.68 -0.99 -12.26
N GLY A 9 4.57 -0.64 -10.98
CA GLY A 9 5.39 0.40 -10.37
C GLY A 9 5.30 0.37 -8.86
N ILE A 10 6.32 0.94 -8.22
CA ILE A 10 6.40 1.11 -6.77
C ILE A 10 6.86 2.54 -6.52
N GLU A 11 6.11 3.25 -5.69
CA GLU A 11 6.52 4.52 -5.11
C GLU A 11 6.83 4.29 -3.63
N ILE A 12 8.01 4.73 -3.21
CA ILE A 12 8.41 4.77 -1.81
C ILE A 12 8.25 6.21 -1.34
N LEU A 13 7.34 6.45 -0.42
CA LEU A 13 7.01 7.78 0.06
C LEU A 13 7.68 8.04 1.40
N SER A 14 8.49 9.10 1.44
CA SER A 14 9.07 9.64 2.66
C SER A 14 8.04 10.47 3.42
N ARG A 15 8.17 10.50 4.75
CA ARG A 15 7.37 11.37 5.62
C ARG A 15 7.61 12.84 5.24
N VAL A 16 6.53 13.62 5.19
CA VAL A 16 6.56 15.08 5.08
C VAL A 16 6.01 15.64 6.38
N ASP A 17 6.65 16.69 6.90
CA ASP A 17 6.15 17.38 8.07
C ASP A 17 4.90 18.19 7.72
N TRP A 18 3.84 17.97 8.48
CA TRP A 18 2.61 18.73 8.34
C TRP A 18 2.77 20.09 9.03
N THR A 19 2.77 21.20 8.30
CA THR A 19 2.98 22.56 8.86
C THR A 19 1.69 23.33 9.19
N GLY A 20 0.53 22.66 9.21
CA GLY A 20 -0.77 23.30 9.43
C GLY A 20 -1.05 23.67 10.88
N PHE A 21 -1.99 24.62 11.08
CA PHE A 21 -2.39 25.15 12.40
C PHE A 21 -3.51 24.37 13.10
N LEU A 22 -4.12 23.39 12.42
CA LEU A 22 -5.23 22.62 12.99
C LEU A 22 -4.74 21.74 14.15
N PRO A 23 -5.51 21.61 15.24
CA PRO A 23 -5.08 20.96 16.48
C PRO A 23 -5.17 19.42 16.44
N TRP A 24 -5.05 18.82 15.26
CA TRP A 24 -5.12 17.37 15.11
C TRP A 24 -3.81 16.71 15.55
N GLU A 25 -3.92 15.49 16.07
CA GLU A 25 -2.76 14.67 16.40
C GLU A 25 -1.90 14.45 15.14
N ARG A 26 -0.59 14.68 15.28
CA ARG A 26 0.38 14.51 14.20
C ARG A 26 0.84 13.07 14.19
N ALA A 27 0.40 12.30 13.20
CA ALA A 27 0.85 10.93 13.05
C ALA A 27 2.31 10.87 12.57
N HIS A 28 3.11 10.02 13.21
CA HIS A 28 4.47 9.68 12.81
C HIS A 28 4.47 8.29 12.19
N HIS A 29 4.37 8.22 10.86
CA HIS A 29 4.48 6.95 10.14
C HIS A 29 5.91 6.72 9.68
N MET A 30 6.38 5.47 9.81
CA MET A 30 7.73 5.05 9.43
C MET A 30 7.97 5.22 7.92
N GLN A 31 7.11 4.61 7.09
CA GLN A 31 7.22 4.68 5.63
C GLN A 31 5.88 4.28 5.01
N ARG A 32 5.50 4.92 3.89
CA ARG A 32 4.35 4.52 3.09
C ARG A 32 4.82 4.12 1.71
N ASN A 33 4.31 2.99 1.20
CA ASN A 33 4.59 2.55 -0.16
C ASN A 33 3.28 2.51 -0.95
N ARG A 34 3.32 2.91 -2.22
CA ARG A 34 2.24 2.67 -3.17
C ARG A 34 2.72 1.67 -4.21
N VAL A 35 1.98 0.57 -4.36
CA VAL A 35 2.27 -0.45 -5.37
C VAL A 35 1.13 -0.45 -6.37
N MET A 36 1.47 -0.41 -7.66
CA MET A 36 0.51 -0.28 -8.75
C MET A 36 0.45 -1.56 -9.57
N PHE A 37 -0.77 -1.93 -9.96
CA PHE A 37 -1.08 -3.10 -10.79
C PHE A 37 -2.01 -2.68 -11.92
N ASP A 38 -1.96 -3.42 -13.02
CA ASP A 38 -2.75 -3.11 -14.23
C ASP A 38 -4.20 -3.52 -14.09
N SER A 39 -4.48 -4.46 -13.18
CA SER A 39 -5.81 -5.01 -12.95
C SER A 39 -5.96 -5.55 -11.53
N GLN A 40 -7.21 -5.73 -11.10
CA GLN A 40 -7.54 -6.38 -9.82
C GLN A 40 -7.04 -7.83 -9.80
N ALA A 41 -7.10 -8.54 -10.93
CA ALA A 41 -6.61 -9.91 -11.03
C ALA A 41 -5.09 -10.00 -10.80
N ALA A 42 -4.32 -9.05 -11.35
CA ALA A 42 -2.87 -8.99 -11.13
C ALA A 42 -2.53 -8.74 -9.65
N LEU A 43 -3.28 -7.85 -8.98
CA LEU A 43 -3.14 -7.65 -7.54
C LEU A 43 -3.42 -8.94 -6.76
N THR A 44 -4.53 -9.62 -7.04
CA THR A 44 -4.90 -10.87 -6.34
C THR A 44 -3.82 -11.94 -6.50
N ALA A 45 -3.30 -12.14 -7.73
CA ALA A 45 -2.22 -13.09 -7.99
C ALA A 45 -0.93 -12.72 -7.21
N ALA A 46 -0.58 -11.43 -7.17
CA ALA A 46 0.57 -10.96 -6.42
C ALA A 46 0.42 -11.19 -4.90
N LEU A 47 -0.77 -10.97 -4.35
CA LEU A 47 -1.07 -11.20 -2.93
C LEU A 47 -0.98 -12.68 -2.54
N GLN A 48 -1.22 -13.61 -3.48
CA GLN A 48 -1.14 -15.06 -3.27
C GLN A 48 0.26 -15.63 -3.60
N SER A 49 1.19 -14.80 -4.07
CA SER A 49 2.49 -15.26 -4.57
C SER A 49 3.44 -15.71 -3.45
N PRO A 50 4.41 -16.61 -3.75
CA PRO A 50 5.49 -16.94 -2.82
C PRO A 50 6.30 -15.72 -2.35
N ALA A 51 6.47 -14.72 -3.23
CA ALA A 51 7.15 -13.48 -2.89
C ALA A 51 6.43 -12.70 -1.76
N ARG A 52 5.09 -12.72 -1.74
CA ARG A 52 4.30 -12.15 -0.63
C ARG A 52 4.52 -12.91 0.67
N ILE A 53 4.57 -14.24 0.61
CA ILE A 53 4.81 -15.08 1.78
C ILE A 53 6.20 -14.78 2.36
N ALA A 54 7.24 -14.80 1.53
CA ALA A 54 8.60 -14.47 1.95
C ALA A 54 8.69 -13.06 2.55
N MET A 55 8.05 -12.06 1.94
CA MET A 55 7.99 -10.70 2.48
C MET A 55 7.28 -10.62 3.84
N ARG A 56 6.25 -11.44 4.06
CA ARG A 56 5.56 -11.52 5.36
C ARG A 56 6.42 -12.19 6.43
N GLU A 57 7.27 -13.15 6.06
CA GLU A 57 8.24 -13.73 6.99
C GLU A 57 9.35 -12.74 7.33
N ASP A 58 9.90 -12.03 6.34
CA ASP A 58 10.88 -10.95 6.54
C ASP A 58 10.35 -9.84 7.46
N PHE A 59 9.07 -9.46 7.30
CA PHE A 59 8.41 -8.49 8.17
C PHE A 59 8.47 -8.88 9.67
N LYS A 60 8.51 -10.18 10.01
CA LYS A 60 8.60 -10.62 11.42
C LYS A 60 9.97 -10.33 12.04
N THR A 61 10.97 -10.00 11.23
CA THR A 61 12.33 -9.65 11.67
C THR A 61 12.53 -8.15 11.84
N PHE A 62 11.50 -7.33 11.56
CA PHE A 62 11.60 -5.89 11.69
C PHE A 62 11.87 -5.46 13.13
N PRO A 63 12.57 -4.34 13.33
CA PRO A 63 12.65 -3.70 14.64
C PRO A 63 11.24 -3.42 15.18
N PRO A 64 11.04 -3.42 16.51
CA PRO A 64 9.78 -2.97 17.10
C PRO A 64 9.40 -1.59 16.58
N PHE A 65 8.15 -1.43 16.18
CA PHE A 65 7.58 -0.16 15.76
C PHE A 65 6.16 -0.03 16.32
N GLU A 66 5.73 1.21 16.52
CA GLU A 66 4.42 1.54 17.06
C GLU A 66 3.49 2.12 16.00
N GLY A 67 2.20 2.16 16.30
CA GLY A 67 1.15 2.57 15.39
C GLY A 67 0.49 1.41 14.64
N GLY A 68 -0.46 1.74 13.77
CA GLY A 68 -1.24 0.75 13.03
C GLY A 68 -1.85 1.33 11.77
N ASN A 69 -2.58 0.49 11.05
CA ASN A 69 -3.40 0.92 9.92
C ASN A 69 -4.87 0.59 10.19
N SER A 70 -5.75 1.53 9.88
CA SER A 70 -7.19 1.29 9.85
C SER A 70 -7.59 1.02 8.40
N HIS A 71 -8.23 -0.12 8.16
CA HIS A 71 -8.81 -0.42 6.86
C HIS A 71 -10.33 -0.19 6.94
N PHE A 72 -10.81 0.81 6.21
CA PHE A 72 -12.24 1.06 6.05
C PHE A 72 -12.70 0.42 4.74
N PRO A 73 -13.66 -0.51 4.76
CA PRO A 73 -14.19 -1.09 3.53
C PRO A 73 -14.91 0.00 2.73
N MET A 74 -14.50 0.17 1.47
CA MET A 74 -15.08 1.16 0.56
C MET A 74 -15.78 0.46 -0.60
N ALA A 75 -17.03 0.83 -0.88
CA ALA A 75 -17.72 0.39 -2.09
C ALA A 75 -17.05 1.04 -3.32
N THR A 76 -16.59 0.22 -4.27
CA THR A 76 -15.95 0.69 -5.50
C THR A 76 -16.93 0.59 -6.67
N LYS A 77 -17.13 1.69 -7.40
CA LYS A 77 -17.92 1.74 -8.62
C LYS A 77 -17.01 2.12 -9.80
N ILE A 78 -16.97 1.28 -10.82
CA ILE A 78 -16.30 1.61 -12.09
C ILE A 78 -17.24 2.51 -12.89
N VAL A 79 -16.73 3.67 -13.30
CA VAL A 79 -17.42 4.59 -14.20
C VAL A 79 -16.67 4.58 -15.52
N ALA A 80 -17.28 4.02 -16.55
CA ALA A 80 -16.78 4.06 -17.91
C ALA A 80 -17.57 5.12 -18.71
N PRO A 81 -16.97 5.72 -19.76
CA PRO A 81 -17.72 6.54 -20.71
C PRO A 81 -18.91 5.76 -21.27
N LYS A 82 -20.04 6.44 -21.45
CA LYS A 82 -21.18 5.87 -22.17
C LYS A 82 -20.84 5.99 -23.65
N ASP A 83 -20.53 4.85 -24.28
CA ASP A 83 -20.30 4.60 -25.71
C ASP A 83 -19.83 5.80 -26.55
N ALA A 84 -18.56 5.79 -26.98
CA ALA A 84 -18.03 6.69 -28.00
C ALA A 84 -18.52 6.27 -29.40
#